data_AF-A2F1M1-F1
#
_entry.id   AF-A2F1M1-F1
#
_cell.length_a   1.000
_cell.length_b   1.000
_cell.length_c   1.000
_cell.angle_alpha   90.00
_cell.angle_beta   90.00
_cell.angle_gamma   90.00
#
_symmetry.space_group_name_H-M   'P 1'
#
loop_
_entity.id
_entity.type
_entity.pdbx_description
1 polymer ?
#
loop_
_entity_poly.entity_id
_entity_poly.type
_entity_poly.pdbx_seq_one_letter_code
_entity_poly.pdbx_strand_id
1 'polypeptide(L)'
;MTVEQENGSERYAIAHRTMDDTDEKGGIQREIFEQRQYHEKDALYTKLRYRYKKKIPTLLKWFLPSYITEVIEETYDQFPLKTSLYSINNKPEILKFSVTQIVSEFIGEDQVYDDDTYYTPEELK
;
A
#
# COMPACT_ATOMS: atom_id res chain seq x y z
N MET A 1 3.23 15.60 -15.56
CA MET A 1 2.10 14.72 -15.24
C MET A 1 1.34 15.41 -14.14
N THR A 2 0.03 15.60 -14.30
CA THR A 2 -0.79 16.23 -13.25
C THR A 2 -1.05 15.25 -12.11
N VAL A 3 -1.39 15.78 -10.93
CA VAL A 3 -1.76 14.99 -9.75
C VAL A 3 -2.93 14.04 -10.09
N GLU A 4 -3.94 14.51 -10.84
CA GLU A 4 -5.07 13.67 -11.29
C GLU A 4 -4.66 12.55 -12.25
N GLN A 5 -3.72 12.82 -13.16
CA GLN A 5 -3.18 11.81 -14.09
C GLN A 5 -2.40 10.72 -13.35
N GLU A 6 -1.66 11.10 -12.31
CA GLU A 6 -0.93 10.15 -11.47
C GLU A 6 -1.91 9.22 -10.73
N ASN A 7 -2.98 9.76 -10.14
CA ASN A 7 -3.98 8.94 -9.45
C ASN A 7 -4.62 7.88 -10.37
N GLY A 8 -4.99 8.29 -11.60
CA GLY A 8 -5.54 7.37 -12.59
C GLY A 8 -4.54 6.30 -13.02
N SER A 9 -3.29 6.71 -13.28
CA SER A 9 -2.21 5.83 -13.74
C SER A 9 -1.80 4.83 -12.66
N GLU A 10 -1.69 5.26 -11.41
CA GLU A 10 -1.34 4.42 -10.27
C GLU A 10 -2.41 3.34 -10.04
N ARG A 11 -3.70 3.71 -10.04
CA ARG A 11 -4.80 2.74 -9.89
C ARG A 11 -4.79 1.69 -10.99
N TYR A 12 -4.54 2.11 -12.23
CA TYR A 12 -4.39 1.18 -13.36
C TYR A 12 -3.17 0.26 -13.18
N ALA A 13 -2.02 0.82 -12.81
CA ALA A 13 -0.79 0.06 -12.60
C ALA A 13 -0.94 -0.98 -11.49
N ILE A 14 -1.57 -0.63 -10.36
CA ILE A 14 -1.86 -1.55 -9.26
C ILE A 14 -2.78 -2.68 -9.72
N ALA A 15 -3.85 -2.36 -10.45
CA ALA A 15 -4.77 -3.36 -10.98
C ALA A 15 -4.09 -4.32 -11.96
N HIS A 16 -3.30 -3.79 -12.89
CA HIS A 16 -2.55 -4.57 -13.87
C HIS A 16 -1.53 -5.49 -13.18
N ARG A 17 -0.72 -4.93 -12.28
CA ARG A 17 0.28 -5.70 -11.53
C ARG A 17 -0.35 -6.76 -10.65
N THR A 18 -1.51 -6.49 -10.07
CA THR A 18 -2.29 -7.49 -9.31
C THR A 18 -2.68 -8.67 -10.18
N MET A 19 -3.08 -8.44 -11.43
CA MET A 19 -3.38 -9.51 -12.37
C MET A 19 -2.14 -10.30 -12.75
N ASP A 20 -1.02 -9.63 -13.04
CA ASP A 20 0.24 -10.27 -13.42
C ASP A 20 0.85 -11.10 -12.28
N ASP A 21 0.76 -10.59 -11.05
CA ASP A 21 1.29 -11.24 -9.85
C ASP A 21 0.36 -12.32 -9.30
N THR A 22 -0.81 -12.57 -9.89
CA THR A 22 -1.76 -13.59 -9.43
C THR A 22 -1.79 -14.82 -10.33
N ASP A 23 -1.36 -15.95 -9.77
CA ASP A 23 -1.28 -17.24 -10.44
C ASP A 23 -1.64 -18.41 -9.48
N GLU A 24 -1.48 -19.65 -9.93
CA GLU A 24 -1.75 -20.87 -9.15
C GLU A 24 -0.83 -21.03 -7.90
N LYS A 25 0.29 -20.31 -7.86
CA LYS A 25 1.29 -20.32 -6.79
C LYS A 25 1.01 -19.23 -5.74
N GLY A 26 0.11 -18.30 -6.02
CA GLY A 26 -0.31 -17.25 -5.10
C GLY A 26 -0.53 -15.94 -5.83
N GLY A 27 -0.65 -14.85 -5.08
CA GLY A 27 -0.94 -13.55 -5.66
C GLY A 27 -1.54 -12.58 -4.67
N ILE A 28 -2.21 -11.56 -5.20
CA ILE A 28 -2.76 -10.48 -4.43
C ILE A 28 -4.29 -10.63 -4.43
N GLN A 29 -4.86 -10.78 -3.24
CA GLN A 29 -6.30 -10.87 -3.06
C GLN A 29 -6.82 -9.62 -2.36
N ARG A 30 -7.75 -8.90 -2.99
CA ARG A 30 -8.49 -7.83 -2.32
C ARG A 30 -9.58 -8.41 -1.43
N GLU A 31 -9.51 -8.12 -0.13
CA GLU A 31 -10.46 -8.58 0.87
C GLU A 31 -11.55 -7.56 1.17
N ILE A 32 -11.16 -6.28 1.30
CA ILE A 32 -12.05 -5.18 1.67
C ILE A 32 -11.78 -4.01 0.74
N PHE A 33 -12.85 -3.31 0.37
CA PHE A 33 -12.82 -2.09 -0.42
C PHE A 33 -14.04 -1.23 -0.07
N GLU A 34 -13.87 -0.26 0.83
CA GLU A 34 -14.97 0.55 1.36
C GLU A 34 -14.49 1.92 1.83
N GLN A 35 -15.42 2.84 2.05
CA GLN A 35 -15.12 4.14 2.66
C GLN A 35 -15.02 4.00 4.18
N ARG A 36 -13.98 4.58 4.78
CA ARG A 36 -13.76 4.65 6.23
C ARG A 36 -13.25 6.02 6.63
N GLN A 37 -13.40 6.34 7.92
CA GLN A 37 -12.76 7.51 8.52
C GLN A 37 -11.36 7.14 9.00
N TYR A 38 -10.36 7.95 8.64
CA TYR A 38 -8.97 7.85 9.08
C TYR A 38 -8.43 9.25 9.35
N HIS A 39 -7.88 9.51 10.54
CA HIS A 39 -7.49 10.85 10.99
C HIS A 39 -8.56 11.93 10.72
N GLU A 40 -9.83 11.62 11.04
CA GLU A 40 -10.97 12.56 10.90
C GLU A 40 -11.30 12.98 9.45
N LYS A 41 -10.67 12.34 8.47
CA LYS A 41 -10.90 12.54 7.03
C LYS A 41 -11.47 11.25 6.41
N ASP A 42 -12.31 11.42 5.39
CA ASP A 42 -12.77 10.28 4.60
C ASP A 42 -11.60 9.67 3.83
N ALA A 43 -11.51 8.34 3.88
CA ALA A 43 -10.48 7.55 3.21
C ALA A 43 -11.13 6.37 2.49
N LEU A 44 -10.65 6.10 1.27
CA LEU A 44 -10.94 4.84 0.62
C LEU A 44 -10.03 3.77 1.23
N TYR A 45 -10.61 2.94 2.09
CA TYR A 45 -9.91 1.84 2.74
C TYR A 45 -9.87 0.59 1.85
N THR A 46 -8.66 0.08 1.63
CA THR A 46 -8.45 -1.17 0.91
C THR A 46 -7.64 -2.12 1.78
N LYS A 47 -8.09 -3.38 1.86
CA LYS A 47 -7.32 -4.46 2.48
C LYS A 47 -6.90 -5.47 1.42
N LEU A 48 -5.59 -5.64 1.25
CA LEU A 48 -5.01 -6.63 0.35
C LEU A 48 -4.30 -7.72 1.15
N ARG A 49 -4.46 -8.97 0.71
CA ARG A 49 -3.70 -10.12 1.20
C ARG A 49 -2.78 -10.62 0.11
N TYR A 50 -1.49 -10.52 0.35
CA TYR A 50 -0.42 -11.04 -0.49
C TYR A 50 -0.12 -12.47 -0.07
N ARG A 51 -0.34 -13.43 -0.96
CA ARG A 51 0.01 -14.85 -0.75
C ARG A 51 1.21 -15.21 -1.61
N TYR A 52 2.36 -15.46 -0.98
CA TYR A 52 3.60 -15.73 -1.70
C TYR A 52 4.31 -17.01 -1.24
N LYS A 53 3.74 -17.79 -0.31
CA LYS A 53 4.32 -19.06 0.17
C LYS A 53 4.85 -19.97 -0.93
N LYS A 54 4.08 -20.18 -2.02
CA LYS A 54 4.54 -21.06 -3.11
C LYS A 54 5.47 -20.34 -4.09
N LYS A 55 5.47 -19.00 -4.11
CA LYS A 55 6.39 -18.15 -4.88
C LYS A 55 7.80 -18.06 -4.27
N ILE A 56 7.96 -18.33 -2.97
CA ILE A 56 9.27 -18.40 -2.32
C ILE A 56 10.10 -19.57 -2.91
N PRO A 57 11.33 -19.33 -3.39
CA PRO A 57 12.25 -20.38 -3.83
C PRO A 57 12.45 -21.46 -2.75
N THR A 58 12.53 -22.73 -3.16
CA THR A 58 12.64 -23.86 -2.23
C THR A 58 13.81 -23.71 -1.26
N LEU A 59 14.97 -23.22 -1.73
CA LEU A 59 16.12 -22.97 -0.87
C LEU A 59 15.79 -22.00 0.27
N LEU A 60 15.08 -20.90 -0.01
CA LEU A 60 14.69 -19.92 0.98
C LEU A 60 13.62 -20.45 1.95
N LYS A 61 12.76 -21.38 1.52
CA LYS A 61 11.75 -22.00 2.40
C LYS A 61 12.34 -22.76 3.58
N TRP A 62 13.58 -23.25 3.47
CA TRP A 62 14.27 -23.94 4.57
C TRP A 62 14.79 -22.99 5.64
N PHE A 63 15.12 -21.75 5.27
CA PHE A 63 15.67 -20.74 6.19
C PHE A 63 14.60 -19.79 6.71
N LEU A 64 13.51 -19.60 5.97
CA LEU A 64 12.45 -18.68 6.36
C LEU A 64 11.50 -19.34 7.37
N PRO A 65 11.13 -18.63 8.44
CA PRO A 65 10.11 -19.08 9.37
C PRO A 65 8.78 -19.37 8.65
N SER A 66 8.10 -20.43 9.09
CA SER A 66 6.87 -20.93 8.45
C SER A 66 5.69 -19.96 8.45
N TYR A 67 5.75 -18.90 9.27
CA TYR A 67 4.74 -17.84 9.33
C TYR A 67 4.91 -16.78 8.22
N ILE A 68 6.09 -16.67 7.58
CA ILE A 68 6.34 -15.69 6.50
C ILE A 68 5.78 -16.25 5.19
N THR A 69 4.46 -16.20 5.08
CA THR A 69 3.72 -16.81 3.96
C THR A 69 2.71 -15.88 3.33
N GLU A 70 2.21 -14.95 4.14
CA GLU A 70 1.23 -13.95 3.73
C GLU A 70 1.55 -12.59 4.38
N VAL A 71 1.42 -11.53 3.60
CA VAL A 71 1.46 -10.13 4.08
C VAL A 71 0.08 -9.54 3.90
N ILE A 72 -0.35 -8.77 4.90
CA ILE A 72 -1.53 -7.94 4.85
C ILE A 72 -1.06 -6.52 4.60
N GLU A 73 -1.69 -5.87 3.62
CA GLU A 73 -1.61 -4.44 3.40
C GLU A 73 -2.98 -3.83 3.71
N GLU A 74 -2.96 -2.78 4.52
CA GLU A 74 -4.12 -1.95 4.82
C GLU A 74 -3.81 -0.54 4.35
N THR A 75 -4.49 -0.10 3.30
CA THR A 75 -4.28 1.19 2.67
C THR A 75 -5.44 2.13 2.99
N TYR A 76 -5.11 3.33 3.42
CA TYR A 76 -6.00 4.47 3.59
C TYR A 76 -5.65 5.50 2.51
N ASP A 77 -6.48 5.56 1.46
CA ASP A 77 -6.30 6.50 0.35
C ASP A 77 -7.14 7.76 0.61
N GLN A 78 -6.44 8.85 0.94
CA GLN A 78 -6.95 10.20 1.20
C GLN A 78 -6.33 11.18 0.19
N PHE A 79 -6.30 10.74 -1.08
CA PHE A 79 -5.61 11.40 -2.18
C PHE A 79 -5.62 12.94 -2.08
N PRO A 80 -4.46 13.62 -2.14
CA PRO A 80 -3.18 13.10 -2.64
C PRO A 80 -2.28 12.41 -1.61
N LEU A 81 -2.74 12.25 -0.37
CA LEU A 81 -2.05 11.47 0.67
C LEU A 81 -2.54 10.03 0.68
N LYS A 82 -1.62 9.08 0.80
CA LYS A 82 -1.94 7.66 0.96
C LYS A 82 -1.04 7.04 2.01
N THR A 83 -1.63 6.32 2.94
CA THR A 83 -0.90 5.56 3.95
C THR A 83 -1.20 4.09 3.81
N SER A 84 -0.16 3.27 3.65
CA SER A 84 -0.26 1.82 3.58
C SER A 84 0.48 1.18 4.75
N LEU A 85 -0.23 0.36 5.51
CA LEU A 85 0.30 -0.39 6.65
C LEU A 85 0.51 -1.84 6.21
N TYR A 86 1.74 -2.32 6.34
CA TYR A 86 2.11 -3.68 6.00
C TYR A 86 2.38 -4.50 7.25
N SER A 87 1.88 -5.73 7.30
CA SER A 87 2.16 -6.65 8.38
C SER A 87 2.16 -8.11 7.94
N ILE A 88 2.87 -8.98 8.67
CA ILE A 88 2.78 -10.43 8.45
C ILE A 88 1.43 -10.93 8.99
N ASN A 89 0.72 -11.72 8.19
CA ASN A 89 -0.57 -12.26 8.59
C ASN A 89 -0.43 -13.13 9.87
N ASN A 90 -1.31 -12.90 10.84
CA ASN A 90 -1.31 -13.54 12.18
C ASN A 90 -0.06 -13.27 13.04
N LYS A 91 0.90 -12.46 12.58
CA LYS A 91 2.15 -12.12 13.27
C LYS A 91 2.57 -10.65 13.08
N PRO A 92 1.67 -9.67 13.34
CA PRO A 92 1.99 -8.25 13.15
C PRO A 92 3.14 -7.76 14.04
N GLU A 93 3.45 -8.44 15.14
CA GLU A 93 4.55 -8.11 16.04
C GLU A 93 5.95 -8.33 15.43
N ILE A 94 6.04 -9.13 14.36
CA ILE A 94 7.32 -9.52 13.75
C ILE A 94 7.75 -8.52 12.68
N LEU A 95 6.79 -8.05 11.90
CA LEU A 95 7.01 -7.04 10.87
C LEU A 95 5.75 -6.21 10.80
N LYS A 96 5.91 -4.91 11.11
CA LYS A 96 4.91 -3.89 10.89
C LYS A 96 5.62 -2.62 10.44
N PHE A 97 5.24 -2.09 9.29
CA PHE A 97 5.76 -0.83 8.80
C PHE A 97 4.68 -0.05 8.05
N SER A 98 4.78 1.27 8.05
CA SER A 98 3.97 2.19 7.28
C SER A 98 4.76 2.68 6.06
N VAL A 99 4.05 2.92 4.96
CA VAL A 99 4.54 3.70 3.84
C VAL A 99 3.53 4.80 3.60
N THR A 100 3.97 6.05 3.74
CA THR A 100 3.17 7.24 3.46
C THR A 100 3.67 7.86 2.18
N GLN A 101 2.76 8.08 1.23
CA GLN A 101 3.03 8.69 -0.06
C GLN A 101 2.19 9.96 -0.19
N ILE A 102 2.82 11.02 -0.67
CA ILE A 102 2.17 12.27 -1.04
C ILE A 102 2.46 12.54 -2.52
N VAL A 103 1.43 12.90 -3.27
CA VAL A 103 1.56 13.29 -4.67
C VAL A 103 1.39 14.80 -4.79
N SER A 104 2.49 15.49 -5.08
CA SER A 104 2.51 16.96 -5.21
C SER A 104 2.85 17.38 -6.63
N GLU A 105 2.23 18.48 -7.07
CA GLU A 105 2.54 19.11 -8.37
C GLU A 105 3.75 20.04 -8.24
N PHE A 106 4.59 20.08 -9.28
CA PHE A 106 5.79 20.91 -9.36
C PHE A 106 5.73 21.83 -10.59
N ILE A 107 6.21 23.06 -10.45
CA ILE A 107 6.45 23.99 -11.56
C ILE A 107 7.94 24.33 -11.57
N GLY A 108 8.72 23.69 -12.45
CA GLY A 108 10.18 23.81 -12.45
C GLY A 108 10.80 22.96 -11.34
N GLU A 109 11.65 23.57 -10.50
CA GLU A 109 12.24 22.92 -9.31
C GLU A 109 11.43 23.17 -8.03
N ASP A 110 10.41 24.03 -8.11
CA ASP A 110 9.61 24.45 -6.96
C ASP A 110 8.32 23.62 -6.84
N GLN A 111 8.05 23.17 -5.62
CA GLN A 111 6.80 22.50 -5.26
C GLN A 111 5.68 23.55 -5.21
N VAL A 112 4.51 23.21 -5.78
CA VAL A 112 3.37 24.14 -5.82
C VAL A 112 2.70 24.28 -4.44
N TYR A 113 2.82 23.27 -3.58
CA TYR A 113 2.23 23.22 -2.24
C TYR A 113 3.22 22.63 -1.22
N ASP A 114 3.39 23.25 -0.05
CA ASP A 114 4.24 22.75 1.03
C ASP A 114 3.49 21.70 1.86
N ASP A 115 3.95 20.45 1.87
CA ASP A 115 3.28 19.32 2.50
C ASP A 115 3.05 19.53 4.02
N ASP A 116 3.97 20.23 4.70
CA ASP A 116 3.88 20.57 6.13
C ASP A 116 2.74 21.56 6.44
N THR A 117 2.18 22.22 5.41
CA THR A 117 1.05 23.14 5.55
C THR A 117 -0.30 22.39 5.49
N TYR A 118 -0.35 21.20 4.88
CA TYR A 118 -1.60 20.48 4.61
C TYR A 118 -1.79 19.20 5.42
N TYR A 119 -0.70 18.66 5.97
CA TYR A 119 -0.69 17.40 6.70
C TYR A 119 -0.15 17.56 8.11
N THR A 120 -0.76 16.87 9.07
CA THR A 120 -0.24 16.83 10.44
C THR A 120 0.96 15.88 10.55
N PRO A 121 1.87 16.07 11.51
CA PRO A 121 2.96 15.13 11.76
C PRO A 121 2.48 13.70 12.04
N GLU A 122 1.23 13.51 12.49
CA GLU A 122 0.61 12.19 12.66
C GLU A 122 0.24 11.54 11.33
N GLU A 123 -0.20 12.32 10.34
CA GLU A 123 -0.52 11.85 8.99
C GLU A 123 0.74 11.44 8.20
N LEU A 124 1.89 12.00 8.55
CA LEU A 124 3.19 11.74 7.90
C LEU A 124 3.98 10.55 8.51
N LYS A 125 3.47 9.87 9.54
CA LYS A 125 4.14 8.76 10.26
C LYS A 125 3.50 7.41 9.95
#